data_AF-A0A8C1C7G8-F1
#
_entry.id   AF-A0A8C1C7G8-F1
#
_cell.length_a   1.000
_cell.length_b   1.000
_cell.length_c   1.000
_cell.angle_alpha   90.00
_cell.angle_beta   90.00
_cell.angle_gamma   90.00
#
_symmetry.space_group_name_H-M   'P 1'
#
loop_
_entity.id
_entity.type
_entity.pdbx_description
1 polymer ?
#
loop_
_entity_poly.entity_id
_entity_poly.type
_entity_poly.pdbx_seq_one_letter_code
_entity_poly.pdbx_strand_id
1 'polypeptide(L)'
;MAVCIAVIAKENYPLYIRSVPTQGELKFHYTVHTSLDVVEEKISGVGKALADQRELYLGLLYPTEDYKVYGYVTNSKVKFVIVVDSSNTSLRDNEIRSMFRKLHNSFTDVMCNPFYNPGDPIQSKAFDSIVSTMMVQAF
;
A
#
# COMPACT_ATOMS: atom_id res chain seq x y z
N MET A 1 -10.52 -8.09 -3.26
CA MET A 1 -10.58 -7.11 -2.16
C MET A 1 -9.38 -7.32 -1.24
N ALA A 2 -8.89 -6.27 -0.57
CA ALA A 2 -7.69 -6.32 0.28
C ALA A 2 -8.00 -6.68 1.73
N VAL A 3 -7.06 -7.35 2.39
CA VAL A 3 -7.09 -7.66 3.84
C VAL A 3 -6.29 -6.66 4.66
N CYS A 4 -5.28 -6.02 4.07
CA CYS A 4 -4.55 -4.93 4.70
C CYS A 4 -4.11 -3.89 3.65
N ILE A 5 -4.21 -2.60 3.99
CA ILE A 5 -3.68 -1.50 3.21
C ILE A 5 -2.85 -0.61 4.13
N ALA A 6 -1.64 -0.28 3.71
CA ALA A 6 -0.73 0.55 4.46
C ALA A 6 -0.12 1.66 3.60
N VAL A 7 0.11 2.81 4.23
CA VAL A 7 0.86 3.95 3.71
C VAL A 7 2.03 4.20 4.65
N ILE A 8 3.23 4.06 4.12
CA ILE A 8 4.49 4.17 4.87
C ILE A 8 5.26 5.38 4.34
N ALA A 9 5.72 6.22 5.26
CA ALA A 9 6.49 7.41 4.94
C ALA A 9 7.81 7.07 4.24
N LYS A 10 8.46 8.11 3.71
CA LYS A 10 9.78 7.99 3.12
C LYS A 10 10.80 7.42 4.12
N GLU A 11 10.72 7.83 5.38
CA GLU A 11 11.59 7.42 6.48
C GLU A 11 11.12 6.13 7.19
N ASN A 12 10.29 5.32 6.52
CA ASN A 12 9.86 3.99 6.97
C ASN A 12 8.99 3.91 8.24
N TYR A 13 8.46 5.03 8.72
CA TYR A 13 7.41 5.02 9.75
C TYR A 13 6.00 4.95 9.12
N PRO A 14 5.01 4.31 9.78
CA PRO A 14 3.67 4.19 9.24
C PRO A 14 2.89 5.51 9.35
N LEU A 15 2.32 5.96 8.23
CA LEU A 15 1.36 7.07 8.20
C LEU A 15 -0.07 6.55 8.34
N TYR A 16 -0.34 5.35 7.85
CA TYR A 16 -1.64 4.70 7.92
C TYR A 16 -1.47 3.19 7.80
N ILE A 17 -2.14 2.43 8.65
CA ILE A 17 -2.29 0.98 8.50
C ILE A 17 -3.72 0.64 8.85
N ARG A 18 -4.38 -0.14 7.98
CA ARG A 18 -5.68 -0.71 8.27
C ARG A 18 -5.74 -2.15 7.80
N SER A 19 -6.19 -3.03 8.68
CA SER A 19 -6.32 -4.46 8.42
C SER A 19 -7.70 -4.99 8.84
N VAL A 20 -8.15 -6.05 8.16
CA VAL A 20 -9.38 -6.80 8.46
C VAL A 20 -9.04 -8.30 8.38
N PRO A 21 -9.37 -9.10 9.41
CA PRO A 21 -9.95 -8.71 10.70
C PRO A 21 -8.94 -7.91 11.56
N THR A 22 -9.46 -7.12 12.51
CA THR A 22 -8.62 -6.38 13.47
C THR A 22 -7.89 -7.32 14.45
N GLN A 23 -8.45 -8.51 14.68
CA GLN A 23 -7.77 -9.59 15.40
C GLN A 23 -6.64 -10.14 14.52
N GLY A 24 -5.40 -9.78 14.85
CA GLY A 24 -4.22 -10.15 14.05
C GLY A 24 -3.55 -8.98 13.34
N GLU A 25 -3.91 -7.74 13.68
CA GLU A 25 -3.27 -6.54 13.15
C GLU A 25 -1.72 -6.61 13.21
N LEU A 26 -1.16 -7.12 14.30
CA LEU A 26 0.30 -7.27 14.46
C LEU A 26 0.96 -8.12 13.35
N LYS A 27 0.27 -9.17 12.85
CA LYS A 27 0.74 -9.99 11.71
C LYS A 27 0.93 -9.11 10.49
N PHE A 28 -0.05 -8.26 10.18
CA PHE A 28 -0.01 -7.37 9.04
C PHE A 28 1.01 -6.25 9.19
N HIS A 29 1.18 -5.69 10.39
CA HIS A 29 2.28 -4.74 10.65
C HIS A 29 3.64 -5.36 10.34
N TYR A 30 3.87 -6.60 10.79
CA TYR A 30 5.11 -7.32 10.48
C TYR A 30 5.27 -7.58 8.97
N THR A 31 4.22 -8.08 8.30
CA THR A 31 4.23 -8.31 6.84
C THR A 31 4.53 -7.04 6.05
N VAL A 32 3.92 -5.90 6.42
CA VAL A 32 4.17 -4.61 5.78
C VAL A 32 5.61 -4.16 6.04
N HIS A 33 6.11 -4.29 7.28
CA HIS A 33 7.45 -3.89 7.63
C HIS A 33 8.53 -4.68 6.87
N THR A 34 8.42 -6.02 6.84
CA THR A 34 9.37 -6.86 6.09
C THR A 34 9.29 -6.67 4.57
N SER A 35 8.16 -6.18 4.06
CA SER A 35 8.04 -5.86 2.63
C SER A 35 8.86 -4.64 2.19
N LEU A 36 9.27 -3.79 3.13
CA LEU A 36 10.04 -2.58 2.82
C LEU A 36 11.41 -2.91 2.24
N ASP A 37 12.05 -3.99 2.70
CA ASP A 37 13.35 -4.43 2.17
C ASP A 37 13.25 -4.77 0.67
N VAL A 38 12.19 -5.47 0.26
CA VAL A 38 11.93 -5.81 -1.15
C VAL A 38 11.61 -4.56 -1.98
N VAL A 39 10.88 -3.60 -1.38
CA VAL A 39 10.63 -2.31 -2.02
C VAL A 39 11.93 -1.56 -2.28
N GLU A 40 12.83 -1.50 -1.30
CA GLU A 40 14.13 -0.83 -1.43
C GLU A 40 15.02 -1.51 -2.47
N GLU A 41 15.07 -2.85 -2.48
CA GLU A 41 15.78 -3.62 -3.51
C GLU A 41 15.27 -3.27 -4.91
N LYS A 42 13.94 -3.31 -5.11
CA LYS A 42 13.33 -2.99 -6.41
C LYS A 42 13.60 -1.56 -6.85
N ILE A 43 13.57 -0.57 -5.94
CA ILE A 43 13.89 0.83 -6.26
C ILE A 43 15.38 0.97 -6.63
N SER A 44 16.27 0.27 -5.94
CA SER A 44 17.73 0.35 -6.17
C SER A 44 18.16 -0.35 -7.46
N GLY A 45 17.47 -1.43 -7.84
CA GLY A 45 17.71 -2.21 -9.06
C GLY A 45 17.31 -1.53 -10.37
N VAL A 46 16.55 -0.41 -10.33
CA VAL A 46 16.07 0.34 -11.51
C VAL A 46 17.21 1.02 -12.31
N GLY A 47 18.47 0.89 -11.88
CA GLY A 47 19.64 1.41 -12.59
C GLY A 47 19.98 0.77 -13.94
N LYS A 48 19.26 -0.25 -14.44
CA LYS A 48 19.64 -0.99 -15.66
C LYS A 48 18.64 -1.02 -16.83
N ALA A 49 17.45 -0.41 -16.73
CA ALA A 49 16.50 -0.36 -17.85
C ALA A 49 15.88 1.03 -18.02
N LEU A 50 16.46 1.84 -18.90
CA LEU A 50 16.10 3.24 -19.19
C LEU A 50 14.69 3.45 -19.78
N ALA A 51 13.89 2.38 -19.99
CA ALA A 51 12.53 2.48 -20.52
C ALA A 51 11.42 2.35 -19.45
N ASP A 52 11.73 1.85 -18.25
CA ASP A 52 10.74 1.49 -17.22
C ASP A 52 10.78 2.42 -15.98
N GLN A 53 11.59 3.48 -16.06
CA GLN A 53 11.94 4.39 -14.94
C GLN A 53 10.77 5.19 -14.32
N ARG A 54 9.53 4.99 -14.78
CA ARG A 54 8.35 5.74 -14.32
C ARG A 54 7.24 4.86 -13.77
N GLU A 55 7.40 3.53 -13.76
CA GLU A 55 6.34 2.70 -13.20
C GLU A 55 6.37 2.77 -11.67
N LEU A 56 5.41 3.52 -11.10
CA LEU A 56 5.23 3.67 -9.65
C LEU A 56 4.73 2.38 -9.00
N TYR A 57 4.15 1.49 -9.80
CA TYR A 57 3.67 0.18 -9.38
C TYR A 57 4.80 -0.85 -9.44
N LEU A 58 5.15 -1.45 -8.30
CA LEU A 58 6.24 -2.43 -8.20
C LEU A 58 5.80 -3.87 -8.44
N GLY A 59 4.51 -4.09 -8.70
CA GLY A 59 3.94 -5.43 -8.84
C GLY A 59 3.83 -6.19 -7.52
N LEU A 60 3.80 -7.52 -7.65
CA LEU A 60 3.94 -8.44 -6.52
C LEU A 60 5.36 -8.30 -5.93
N LEU A 61 5.44 -8.04 -4.63
CA LEU A 61 6.69 -8.02 -3.88
C LEU A 61 7.10 -9.45 -3.53
N TYR A 62 6.24 -10.14 -2.80
CA TYR A 62 6.38 -11.56 -2.50
C TYR A 62 5.02 -12.18 -2.15
N PRO A 63 4.84 -13.48 -2.43
CA PRO A 63 3.74 -14.26 -1.91
C PRO A 63 4.11 -14.89 -0.55
N THR A 64 3.11 -15.09 0.30
CA THR A 64 3.13 -15.99 1.45
C THR A 64 2.10 -17.10 1.23
N GLU A 65 2.03 -18.07 2.16
CA GLU A 65 1.02 -19.14 2.09
C GLU A 65 -0.41 -18.57 2.00
N ASP A 66 -0.73 -17.61 2.87
CA ASP A 66 -2.07 -17.05 2.98
C ASP A 66 -2.29 -15.79 2.13
N TYR A 67 -1.21 -15.06 1.78
CA TYR A 67 -1.34 -13.70 1.26
C TYR A 67 -0.43 -13.39 0.06
N LYS A 68 -0.84 -12.40 -0.73
CA LYS A 68 -0.01 -11.76 -1.76
C LYS A 68 0.22 -10.31 -1.38
N VAL A 69 1.48 -9.89 -1.35
CA VAL A 69 1.88 -8.54 -0.96
C VAL A 69 2.28 -7.75 -2.20
N TYR A 70 1.57 -6.67 -2.49
CA TYR A 70 1.82 -5.79 -3.62
C TYR A 70 2.38 -4.45 -3.16
N GLY A 71 3.26 -3.87 -3.97
CA GLY A 71 3.96 -2.62 -3.67
C GLY A 71 3.73 -1.52 -4.69
N TYR A 72 3.71 -0.29 -4.22
CA TYR A 72 3.67 0.91 -5.03
C TYR A 72 4.48 2.01 -4.32
N VAL A 73 5.24 2.81 -5.07
CA VAL A 73 6.08 3.86 -4.51
C VAL A 73 5.84 5.15 -5.28
N THR A 74 5.48 6.21 -4.56
CA THR A 74 5.29 7.53 -5.15
C THR A 74 6.63 8.15 -5.56
N ASN A 75 6.58 9.17 -6.41
CA ASN A 75 7.75 10.00 -6.70
C ASN A 75 8.30 10.72 -5.46
N SER A 76 7.47 10.97 -4.44
CA SER A 76 7.88 11.49 -3.12
C SER A 76 8.44 10.41 -2.17
N LYS A 77 8.64 9.18 -2.66
CA LYS A 77 9.19 8.03 -1.92
C LYS A 77 8.31 7.52 -0.76
N VAL A 78 7.03 7.88 -0.76
CA VAL A 78 6.00 7.27 0.10
C VAL A 78 5.67 5.90 -0.49
N LYS A 79 5.54 4.89 0.36
CA LYS A 79 5.40 3.49 -0.03
C LYS A 79 3.99 3.03 0.34
N PHE A 80 3.24 2.55 -0.63
CA PHE A 80 1.95 1.93 -0.41
C PHE A 80 2.09 0.41 -0.50
N VAL A 81 1.49 -0.28 0.45
CA VAL A 81 1.46 -1.75 0.49
C VAL A 81 0.02 -2.21 0.56
N ILE A 82 -0.34 -3.11 -0.35
CA ILE A 82 -1.67 -3.75 -0.36
C ILE A 82 -1.46 -5.26 -0.20
N VAL A 83 -2.06 -5.82 0.83
CA VAL A 83 -2.06 -7.25 1.11
C VAL A 83 -3.44 -7.80 0.75
N VAL A 84 -3.46 -8.87 -0.04
CA VAL A 84 -4.67 -9.57 -0.45
C VAL A 84 -4.56 -11.05 -0.10
N ASP A 85 -5.70 -11.70 0.10
CA ASP A 85 -5.77 -13.14 0.31
C ASP A 85 -5.31 -13.92 -0.94
N SER A 86 -4.43 -14.90 -0.77
CA SER A 86 -3.89 -15.74 -1.85
C SER A 86 -4.97 -16.55 -2.55
N SER A 87 -6.03 -16.95 -1.84
CA SER A 87 -7.19 -17.67 -2.38
C SER A 87 -8.04 -16.81 -3.31
N ASN A 88 -7.91 -15.48 -3.24
CA ASN A 88 -8.64 -14.56 -4.08
C ASN A 88 -8.04 -14.50 -5.50
N THR A 89 -8.40 -15.49 -6.32
CA THR A 89 -7.98 -15.59 -7.73
C THR A 89 -8.68 -14.61 -8.66
N SER A 90 -9.75 -13.96 -8.18
CA SER A 90 -10.52 -12.99 -8.97
C SER A 90 -9.80 -11.65 -9.15
N LEU A 91 -8.95 -11.28 -8.20
CA LEU A 91 -8.16 -10.05 -8.25
C LEU A 91 -7.09 -10.13 -9.32
N ARG A 92 -7.34 -9.43 -10.44
CA ARG A 92 -6.36 -9.29 -11.51
C ARG A 92 -5.44 -8.11 -11.24
N ASP A 93 -4.25 -8.15 -11.83
CA ASP A 93 -3.24 -7.10 -11.70
C ASP A 93 -3.79 -5.68 -12.03
N ASN A 94 -4.66 -5.58 -13.04
CA ASN A 94 -5.33 -4.31 -13.39
C ASN A 94 -6.20 -3.73 -12.26
N GLU A 95 -6.83 -4.58 -11.46
CA GLU A 95 -7.64 -4.16 -10.31
C GLU A 95 -6.74 -3.67 -9.17
N ILE A 96 -5.63 -4.36 -8.91
CA ILE A 96 -4.61 -3.93 -7.93
C ILE A 96 -4.02 -2.57 -8.34
N ARG A 97 -3.64 -2.40 -9.61
CA ARG A 97 -3.22 -1.10 -10.15
C ARG A 97 -4.29 -0.03 -9.97
N SER A 98 -5.56 -0.38 -10.15
CA SER A 98 -6.67 0.55 -9.90
C SER A 98 -6.83 0.91 -8.42
N MET A 99 -6.61 -0.03 -7.51
CA MET A 99 -6.63 0.23 -6.06
C MET A 99 -5.51 1.18 -5.66
N PHE A 100 -4.29 0.97 -6.16
CA PHE A 100 -3.17 1.90 -5.92
C PHE A 100 -3.45 3.30 -6.46
N ARG A 101 -4.03 3.44 -7.66
CA ARG A 101 -4.43 4.75 -8.20
C ARG A 101 -5.46 5.45 -7.31
N LYS A 102 -6.49 4.73 -6.84
CA LYS A 102 -7.50 5.28 -5.92
C LYS A 102 -6.88 5.71 -4.60
N LEU A 103 -6.00 4.88 -4.03
CA LEU A 103 -5.28 5.16 -2.80
C LEU A 103 -4.38 6.39 -2.94
N HIS A 104 -3.64 6.50 -4.05
CA HIS A 104 -2.77 7.64 -4.34
C HIS A 104 -3.57 8.93 -4.44
N ASN A 105 -4.66 8.95 -5.21
CA ASN A 105 -5.48 10.15 -5.34
C ASN A 105 -6.01 10.61 -3.98
N SER A 106 -6.55 9.69 -3.19
CA SER A 106 -7.02 9.97 -1.83
C SER A 106 -5.91 10.46 -0.90
N PHE A 107 -4.70 9.89 -1.02
CA PHE A 107 -3.52 10.34 -0.27
C PHE A 107 -3.13 11.77 -0.67
N THR A 108 -3.14 12.09 -1.97
CA THR A 108 -2.87 13.45 -2.46
C THR A 108 -3.89 14.44 -1.90
N ASP A 109 -5.17 14.09 -1.84
CA ASP A 109 -6.20 14.95 -1.24
C ASP A 109 -5.92 15.25 0.24
N VAL A 110 -5.42 14.26 1.01
CA VAL A 110 -4.98 14.47 2.40
C VAL A 110 -3.77 15.40 2.46
N MET A 111 -2.75 15.18 1.61
CA MET A 111 -1.53 15.99 1.58
C MET A 111 -1.79 17.44 1.13
N CYS A 112 -2.82 17.66 0.31
CA CYS A 112 -3.24 18.99 -0.16
C CYS A 112 -4.13 19.73 0.85
N ASN A 113 -4.47 19.11 1.99
CA ASN A 113 -5.19 19.78 3.06
C ASN A 113 -4.24 20.71 3.84
N PRO A 114 -4.47 22.04 3.88
CA PRO A 114 -3.60 22.98 4.57
C PRO A 114 -3.55 22.80 6.10
N PHE A 115 -4.47 22.03 6.68
CA PHE A 115 -4.52 21.70 8.11
C PHE A 115 -3.89 20.35 8.45
N TYR A 116 -3.42 19.60 7.46
CA TYR A 116 -2.70 18.36 7.70
C TYR A 116 -1.20 18.65 7.85
N ASN A 117 -0.61 18.20 8.95
CA ASN A 117 0.83 18.29 9.14
C ASN A 117 1.51 17.11 8.44
N PRO A 118 2.41 17.34 7.47
CA PRO A 118 3.15 16.25 6.85
C PRO A 118 3.95 15.44 7.87
N GLY A 119 3.73 14.14 7.88
CA GLY A 119 4.39 13.20 8.80
C GLY A 119 3.52 12.72 9.96
N ASP A 120 2.41 13.40 10.25
CA ASP A 120 1.44 12.91 11.23
C ASP A 120 0.64 11.72 10.67
N PRO A 121 0.16 10.80 11.52
CA PRO A 121 -0.74 9.73 11.09
C PRO A 121 -1.99 10.28 10.37
N ILE A 122 -2.40 9.62 9.28
CA ILE A 122 -3.58 10.01 8.51
C ILE A 122 -4.84 9.62 9.29
N GLN A 123 -5.58 10.63 9.76
CA GLN A 123 -6.84 10.46 10.52
C GLN A 123 -8.09 10.88 9.73
N SER A 124 -7.95 11.14 8.42
CA SER A 124 -9.06 11.61 7.57
C SER A 124 -10.15 10.54 7.40
N LYS A 125 -11.38 10.87 7.78
CA LYS A 125 -12.56 10.00 7.58
C LYS A 125 -12.85 9.73 6.11
N ALA A 126 -12.61 10.72 5.24
CA ALA A 126 -12.79 10.55 3.80
C ALA A 126 -11.78 9.54 3.24
N PHE A 127 -10.51 9.63 3.69
CA PHE A 127 -9.47 8.68 3.31
C PHE A 127 -9.83 7.26 3.78
N ASP A 128 -10.25 7.12 5.04
CA ASP A 128 -10.69 5.84 5.61
C ASP A 128 -11.90 5.24 4.86
N SER A 129 -12.85 6.08 4.44
CA SER A 129 -13.98 5.63 3.62
C SER A 129 -13.52 5.08 2.28
N ILE A 130 -12.57 5.72 1.59
CA ILE A 130 -12.00 5.21 0.34
C ILE A 130 -11.30 3.87 0.56
N VAL A 131 -10.48 3.77 1.60
CA VAL A 131 -9.82 2.50 1.97
C VAL A 131 -10.85 1.41 2.23
N SER A 132 -11.92 1.71 2.98
CA SER A 132 -13.01 0.75 3.27
C SER A 132 -13.59 0.12 2.01
N THR A 133 -13.79 0.89 0.93
CA THR A 133 -14.36 0.36 -0.33
C THR A 133 -13.47 -0.67 -1.03
N MET A 134 -12.17 -0.68 -0.70
CA MET A 134 -11.18 -1.58 -1.28
C MET A 134 -10.94 -2.82 -0.42
N MET A 135 -11.35 -2.79 0.85
CA MET A 135 -11.15 -3.87 1.81
C MET A 135 -12.24 -4.95 1.70
N VAL A 136 -11.93 -6.14 2.17
CA VAL A 136 -12.93 -7.19 2.40
C VAL A 136 -13.94 -6.70 3.44
N GLN A 137 -15.21 -7.05 3.27
CA GLN A 137 -16.22 -6.76 4.29
C GLN A 137 -15.93 -7.62 5.53
N ALA A 138 -15.83 -6.99 6.69
CA ALA A 138 -15.78 -7.72 7.95
C ALA A 138 -17.16 -8.33 8.19
N PHE A 139 -17.21 -9.66 8.33
CA PHE A 139 -18.40 -10.39 8.77
C PHE A 139 -18.51 -10.36 10.30
#